data_AF-A0A5C3NRK0-F1
#
_entry.id   AF-A0A5C3NRK0-F1
#
_cell.length_a   1.000
_cell.length_b   1.000
_cell.length_c   1.000
_cell.angle_alpha   90.00
_cell.angle_beta   90.00
_cell.angle_gamma   90.00
#
_symmetry.space_group_name_H-M   'P 1'
#
loop_
_entity.id
_entity.type
_entity.pdbx_description
1 polymer ?
#
loop_
_entity_poly.entity_id
_entity_poly.type
_entity_poly.pdbx_seq_one_letter_code
_entity_poly.pdbx_strand_id
1 'polypeptide(L)'
;EPDTAQISHFLRPLIDELLVLWRRGIVLPSSALSGTSLLVRAAIVPLVCDLPALRKVAGFAGHSSEKNFCSFCQLPRKRIDNLDRSKWPRRSRAQHHKCAEQWRDAKSEADRDAAFKQNGVRWSELLRLPYWDPTRFALVDSMHNLFLGEL
;
A
#
# COMPACT_ATOMS: atom_id res chain seq x y z
N GLU A 1 -6.01 -0.91 -18.43
CA GLU A 1 -5.62 -0.60 -17.04
C GLU A 1 -4.10 -0.51 -16.98
N PRO A 2 -3.47 0.47 -16.29
CA PRO A 2 -2.02 0.62 -16.29
C PRO A 2 -1.32 -0.58 -15.66
N ASP A 3 -0.16 -0.93 -16.20
CA ASP A 3 0.71 -1.90 -15.59
C ASP A 3 1.34 -1.32 -14.31
N THR A 4 1.76 -2.23 -13.45
CA THR A 4 2.19 -2.00 -12.09
C THR A 4 3.53 -1.31 -12.00
N ALA A 5 4.40 -1.51 -12.99
CA ALA A 5 5.58 -0.67 -13.18
C ALA A 5 5.19 0.77 -13.53
N GLN A 6 4.20 0.96 -14.43
CA GLN A 6 3.74 2.30 -14.83
C GLN A 6 3.16 3.07 -13.64
N ILE A 7 2.32 2.42 -12.82
CA ILE A 7 1.78 3.01 -11.58
C ILE A 7 2.91 3.50 -10.68
N SER A 8 3.95 2.70 -10.49
CA SER A 8 5.11 3.08 -9.67
C SER A 8 5.83 4.29 -10.25
N HIS A 9 6.00 4.37 -11.57
CA HIS A 9 6.58 5.54 -12.23
C HIS A 9 5.77 6.81 -12.02
N PHE A 10 4.44 6.73 -12.09
CA PHE A 10 3.56 7.89 -11.86
C PHE A 10 3.53 8.34 -10.39
N LEU A 11 3.59 7.41 -9.44
CA LEU A 11 3.56 7.72 -8.02
C LEU A 11 4.88 8.31 -7.51
N ARG A 12 6.01 7.93 -8.11
CA ARG A 12 7.34 8.35 -7.66
C ARG A 12 7.49 9.86 -7.39
N PRO A 13 7.16 10.79 -8.32
CA PRO A 13 7.30 12.23 -8.06
C PRO A 13 6.41 12.71 -6.90
N LEU A 14 5.18 12.21 -6.81
CA LEU A 14 4.26 12.53 -5.70
C LEU A 14 4.84 12.07 -4.35
N ILE A 15 5.43 10.88 -4.31
CA ILE A 15 6.06 10.34 -3.09
C ILE A 15 7.32 11.13 -2.71
N ASP A 16 8.09 11.60 -3.70
CA ASP A 16 9.24 12.46 -3.45
C ASP A 16 8.82 13.78 -2.77
N GLU A 17 7.74 14.42 -3.24
CA GLU A 17 7.18 15.62 -2.61
C GLU A 17 6.63 15.35 -1.20
N LEU A 18 5.89 14.26 -1.02
CA LEU A 18 5.34 13.87 0.29
C LEU A 18 6.44 13.59 1.32
N LEU A 19 7.58 13.03 0.90
CA LEU A 19 8.74 12.84 1.76
C LEU A 19 9.32 14.18 2.24
N VAL A 20 9.37 15.19 1.37
CA VAL A 20 9.79 16.55 1.74
C VAL A 20 8.80 17.16 2.73
N LEU A 21 7.51 17.07 2.42
CA LEU A 21 6.42 17.59 3.26
C LEU A 21 6.39 16.93 4.65
N TRP A 22 6.70 15.64 4.74
CA TRP A 22 6.77 14.92 6.01
C TRP A 22 7.99 15.30 6.85
N ARG A 23 9.18 15.30 6.24
CA ARG A 23 10.46 15.48 6.96
C ARG A 23 10.71 16.93 7.34
N ARG A 24 10.53 17.84 6.38
CA ARG A 24 10.87 19.26 6.50
C ARG A 24 9.61 20.11 6.57
N GLY A 25 8.61 19.79 5.75
CA GLY A 25 7.47 20.68 5.51
C GLY A 25 7.83 21.79 4.53
N ILE A 26 6.84 22.62 4.20
CA ILE A 26 7.01 23.83 3.40
C ILE A 26 6.57 25.04 4.22
N VAL A 27 7.26 26.16 4.05
CA VAL A 27 6.90 27.42 4.68
C VAL A 27 6.10 28.24 3.68
N LEU A 28 4.83 28.47 3.97
CA LEU A 28 3.97 29.32 3.17
C LEU A 28 4.06 30.75 3.70
N PRO A 29 4.37 31.73 2.86
CA PRO A 29 4.26 33.13 3.24
C PRO A 29 2.78 33.46 3.47
N SER A 30 2.45 34.04 4.62
CA SER A 30 1.08 34.51 4.87
C SER A 30 0.76 35.68 3.93
N SER A 31 -0.46 35.70 3.39
CA SER A 31 -0.92 36.88 2.65
C SER A 31 -1.23 38.01 3.63
N ALA A 32 -0.47 39.10 3.45
CA ALA A 32 -0.72 40.50 3.80
C ALA A 32 -1.15 40.95 5.23
N LEU A 33 -1.79 40.12 6.08
CA LEU A 33 -2.46 40.63 7.30
C LEU A 33 -1.82 40.21 8.63
N SER A 34 -1.01 39.14 8.67
CA SER A 34 -0.51 38.59 9.95
C SER A 34 1.01 38.56 10.11
N GLY A 35 1.78 38.89 9.06
CA GLY A 35 3.25 38.94 9.08
C GLY A 35 3.96 37.62 9.42
N THR A 36 3.21 36.53 9.64
CA THR A 36 3.74 35.28 10.20
C THR A 36 3.74 34.19 9.15
N SER A 37 4.89 33.58 8.88
CA SER A 37 4.99 32.46 7.96
C SER A 37 4.41 31.18 8.55
N LEU A 38 3.67 30.40 7.76
CA LEU A 38 3.06 29.13 8.20
C LEU A 38 3.91 27.94 7.78
N LEU A 39 4.36 27.12 8.73
CA LEU A 39 4.96 25.81 8.42
C LEU A 39 3.86 24.76 8.21
N VAL A 40 3.80 24.19 7.01
CA VAL A 40 2.86 23.14 6.64
C VAL A 40 3.60 21.81 6.46
N ARG A 41 3.08 20.75 7.07
CA ARG A 41 3.49 19.36 6.83
C ARG A 41 2.30 18.56 6.35
N ALA A 42 2.54 17.57 5.51
CA ALA A 42 1.49 16.72 4.95
C ALA A 42 1.87 15.24 5.09
N ALA A 43 0.85 14.40 5.19
CA ALA A 43 0.96 12.95 5.18
C ALA A 43 -0.26 12.36 4.47
N ILE A 44 -0.03 11.41 3.57
CA ILE A 44 -1.09 10.60 2.95
C ILE A 44 -1.35 9.34 3.77
N VAL A 45 -2.58 9.13 4.23
CA VAL A 45 -2.89 8.00 5.11
C VAL A 45 -3.67 6.93 4.34
N PRO A 46 -5.00 7.00 4.15
CA PRO A 46 -5.68 5.89 3.50
C PRO A 46 -5.43 5.89 1.99
N LEU A 47 -5.08 4.71 1.46
CA LEU A 47 -5.28 4.39 0.05
C LEU A 47 -6.73 3.91 -0.09
N VAL A 48 -7.56 4.72 -0.74
CA VAL A 48 -8.98 4.43 -1.01
C VAL A 48 -9.16 4.25 -2.50
N CYS A 49 -9.50 3.03 -2.90
CA CYS A 49 -9.80 2.64 -4.28
C CYS A 49 -10.47 1.26 -4.27
N ASP A 50 -10.96 0.82 -5.43
CA ASP A 50 -11.44 -0.55 -5.60
C ASP A 50 -10.36 -1.59 -5.26
N LEU A 51 -10.79 -2.84 -5.08
CA LEU A 51 -9.89 -3.91 -4.67
C LEU A 51 -8.77 -4.18 -5.70
N PRO A 52 -9.05 -4.27 -7.03
CA PRO A 52 -8.00 -4.44 -8.03
C PRO A 52 -6.93 -3.35 -8.01
N ALA A 53 -7.33 -2.07 -7.98
CA ALA A 53 -6.42 -0.93 -7.91
C ALA A 53 -5.62 -0.97 -6.60
N LEU A 54 -6.26 -1.32 -5.48
CA LEU A 54 -5.58 -1.44 -4.19
C LEU A 54 -4.48 -2.49 -4.25
N ARG A 55 -4.75 -3.66 -4.83
CA ARG A 55 -3.72 -4.70 -5.00
C ARG A 55 -2.56 -4.20 -5.83
N LYS A 56 -2.85 -3.46 -6.90
CA LYS A 56 -1.83 -2.95 -7.79
C LYS A 56 -0.96 -1.90 -7.13
N VAL A 57 -1.57 -0.88 -6.53
CA VAL A 57 -0.91 0.27 -5.92
C VAL A 57 -0.18 -0.11 -4.64
N ALA A 58 -0.81 -0.88 -3.74
CA ALA A 58 -0.20 -1.28 -2.47
C ALA A 58 0.71 -2.51 -2.59
N GLY A 59 0.82 -3.11 -3.77
CA GLY A 59 1.74 -4.23 -4.03
C GLY A 59 1.31 -5.56 -3.43
N PHE A 60 0.00 -5.82 -3.30
CA PHE A 60 -0.52 -7.10 -2.84
C PHE A 60 -0.85 -8.04 -4.02
N ALA A 61 -0.86 -9.35 -3.75
CA ALA A 61 -1.45 -10.33 -4.64
C ALA A 61 -2.95 -10.09 -4.86
N GLY A 62 -3.43 -10.53 -6.02
CA GLY A 62 -4.85 -10.45 -6.40
C GLY A 62 -5.77 -11.20 -5.43
N HIS A 63 -7.06 -10.84 -5.43
CA HIS A 63 -8.09 -11.46 -4.59
C HIS A 63 -8.26 -12.97 -4.88
N SER A 64 -7.93 -13.42 -6.09
CA SER A 64 -7.95 -14.85 -6.46
C SER A 64 -6.72 -15.65 -5.98
N SER A 65 -5.80 -15.05 -5.22
CA SER A 65 -4.61 -15.75 -4.72
C SER A 65 -4.97 -16.82 -3.68
N GLU A 66 -4.62 -18.07 -3.95
CA GLU A 66 -4.88 -19.20 -3.05
C GLU A 66 -4.22 -19.05 -1.67
N LYS A 67 -3.07 -18.36 -1.59
CA LYS A 67 -2.31 -18.16 -0.35
C LYS A 67 -2.45 -16.75 0.24
N ASN A 68 -2.60 -15.74 -0.61
CA ASN A 68 -2.42 -14.34 -0.22
C ASN A 68 -3.59 -13.44 -0.67
N PHE A 69 -4.83 -13.91 -0.50
CA PHE A 69 -6.01 -13.17 -0.96
C PHE A 69 -6.36 -11.94 -0.11
N CYS A 70 -5.91 -11.86 1.15
CA CYS A 70 -6.32 -10.81 2.09
C CYS A 70 -5.19 -9.80 2.38
N SER A 71 -5.54 -8.50 2.45
CA SER A 71 -4.59 -7.42 2.82
C SER A 71 -4.28 -7.36 4.31
N PHE A 72 -5.12 -7.96 5.16
CA PHE A 72 -5.05 -7.81 6.62
C PHE A 72 -4.57 -9.08 7.35
N CYS A 73 -4.89 -10.26 6.79
CA CYS A 73 -4.52 -11.54 7.35
C CYS A 73 -3.74 -12.39 6.35
N GLN A 74 -3.23 -13.52 6.84
CA GLN A 74 -2.46 -14.51 6.08
C GLN A 74 -3.23 -15.84 5.98
N LEU A 75 -4.56 -15.80 6.12
CA LEU A 75 -5.36 -16.99 5.85
C LEU A 75 -5.23 -17.37 4.37
N PRO A 76 -5.07 -18.66 4.05
CA PRO A 76 -5.20 -19.14 2.68
C PRO A 76 -6.67 -19.12 2.28
N ARG A 77 -6.94 -18.99 0.98
CA ARG A 77 -8.30 -18.95 0.41
C ARG A 77 -9.12 -20.21 0.75
N LYS A 78 -8.46 -21.36 0.86
CA LYS A 78 -9.06 -22.62 1.31
C LYS A 78 -9.64 -22.60 2.74
N ARG A 79 -9.27 -21.59 3.56
CA ARG A 79 -9.78 -21.39 4.92
C ARG A 79 -10.56 -20.08 5.05
N ILE A 80 -11.13 -19.58 3.95
CA ILE A 80 -11.92 -18.35 3.92
C ILE A 80 -13.19 -18.44 4.79
N ASP A 81 -13.66 -19.67 5.03
CA ASP A 81 -14.77 -20.04 5.91
C ASP A 81 -14.46 -19.93 7.40
N ASN A 82 -13.18 -19.74 7.80
CA ASN A 82 -12.83 -19.51 9.19
C ASN A 82 -13.27 -18.10 9.63
N LEU A 83 -14.42 -18.00 10.28
CA LEU A 83 -14.97 -16.73 10.78
C LEU A 83 -14.41 -16.30 12.15
N ASP A 84 -13.61 -17.15 12.81
CA ASP A 84 -13.01 -16.84 14.11
C ASP A 84 -11.77 -15.95 13.95
N ARG A 85 -12.00 -14.64 13.99
CA ARG A 85 -10.97 -13.60 13.83
C ARG A 85 -9.81 -13.70 14.81
N SER A 86 -10.01 -14.32 15.98
CA SER A 86 -8.94 -14.50 16.98
C SER A 86 -7.85 -15.45 16.48
N LYS A 87 -8.22 -16.38 15.59
CA LYS A 87 -7.31 -17.38 14.99
C LYS A 87 -6.63 -16.90 13.71
N TRP A 88 -6.90 -15.68 13.26
CA TRP A 88 -6.41 -15.20 11.98
C TRP A 88 -4.96 -14.72 12.11
N PRO A 89 -3.99 -15.34 11.40
CA PRO A 89 -2.62 -14.83 11.39
C PRO A 89 -2.63 -13.43 10.75
N ARG A 90 -2.19 -12.42 11.51
CA ARG A 90 -2.19 -11.02 11.07
C ARG A 90 -0.96 -10.73 10.23
N ARG A 91 -1.11 -9.86 9.22
CA ARG A 91 0.04 -9.24 8.56
C ARG A 91 0.64 -8.19 9.48
N SER A 92 1.95 -8.04 9.45
CA SER A 92 2.65 -6.95 10.13
C SER A 92 3.35 -6.06 9.10
N ARG A 93 3.48 -4.78 9.43
CA ARG A 93 4.23 -3.81 8.62
C ARG A 93 5.67 -4.28 8.36
N ALA A 94 6.35 -4.77 9.41
CA ALA A 94 7.73 -5.23 9.31
C ALA A 94 7.88 -6.42 8.35
N GLN A 95 6.99 -7.42 8.45
CA GLN A 95 7.01 -8.56 7.53
C GLN A 95 6.70 -8.12 6.10
N HIS A 96 5.72 -7.22 5.91
CA HIS A 96 5.38 -6.69 4.59
C HIS A 96 6.58 -5.99 3.95
N HIS A 97 7.25 -5.08 4.67
CA HIS A 97 8.46 -4.41 4.19
C HIS A 97 9.54 -5.42 3.80
N LYS A 98 9.84 -6.38 4.67
CA LYS A 98 10.85 -7.41 4.39
C LYS A 98 10.54 -8.18 3.10
N CYS A 99 9.30 -8.61 2.91
CA CYS A 99 8.90 -9.32 1.69
C CYS A 99 8.97 -8.42 0.44
N ALA A 100 8.58 -7.15 0.57
CA ALA A 100 8.63 -6.18 -0.51
C ALA A 100 10.08 -5.84 -0.93
N GLU A 101 10.99 -5.71 0.03
CA GLU A 101 12.41 -5.49 -0.20
C GLU A 101 13.06 -6.71 -0.84
N GLN A 102 12.75 -7.92 -0.36
CA GLN A 102 13.19 -9.17 -0.99
C GLN A 102 12.77 -9.24 -2.46
N TRP A 103 11.54 -8.81 -2.78
CA TRP A 103 11.08 -8.73 -4.17
C TRP A 103 11.82 -7.64 -4.96
N ARG A 104 12.00 -6.44 -4.39
CA ARG A 104 12.69 -5.33 -5.06
C ARG A 104 14.13 -5.68 -5.42
N ASP A 105 14.84 -6.26 -4.46
CA ASP A 105 16.28 -6.52 -4.48
C ASP A 105 16.63 -7.89 -5.09
N ALA A 106 15.63 -8.69 -5.47
CA ALA A 106 15.81 -9.91 -6.23
C ALA A 106 16.52 -9.64 -7.56
N LYS A 107 17.44 -10.54 -7.93
CA LYS A 107 18.39 -10.34 -9.05
C LYS A 107 17.81 -10.65 -10.42
N SER A 108 16.76 -11.46 -10.47
CA SER A 108 16.11 -11.87 -11.72
C SER A 108 14.58 -11.73 -11.63
N GLU A 109 13.93 -11.63 -12.78
CA GLU A 109 12.47 -11.64 -12.86
C GLU A 109 11.89 -12.96 -12.31
N ALA A 110 12.56 -14.09 -12.57
CA ALA A 110 12.17 -15.39 -12.01
C ALA A 110 12.20 -15.39 -10.47
N ASP A 111 13.22 -14.79 -9.86
CA ASP A 111 13.32 -14.66 -8.40
C ASP A 111 12.22 -13.74 -7.84
N ARG A 112 11.89 -12.66 -8.56
CA ARG A 112 10.78 -11.75 -8.23
C ARG A 112 9.46 -12.49 -8.25
N ASP A 113 9.20 -13.25 -9.30
CA ASP A 113 7.97 -14.03 -9.46
C ASP A 113 7.86 -15.11 -8.38
N ALA A 114 8.97 -15.78 -8.05
CA ALA A 114 9.01 -16.75 -6.95
C ALA A 114 8.70 -16.10 -5.60
N ALA A 115 9.34 -14.96 -5.29
CA ALA A 115 9.10 -14.21 -4.06
C ALA A 115 7.66 -13.70 -3.97
N PHE A 116 7.11 -13.19 -5.07
CA PHE A 116 5.72 -12.74 -5.14
C PHE A 116 4.73 -13.89 -4.99
N LYS A 117 4.98 -15.04 -5.63
CA LYS A 117 4.14 -16.24 -5.51
C LYS A 117 4.13 -16.78 -4.08
N GLN A 118 5.26 -16.68 -3.37
CA GLN A 118 5.38 -17.12 -1.99
C GLN A 118 4.67 -16.17 -1.02
N ASN A 119 4.99 -14.87 -1.08
CA ASN A 119 4.61 -13.89 -0.06
C ASN A 119 3.38 -13.05 -0.44
N GLY A 120 3.03 -13.01 -1.72
CA GLY A 120 1.95 -12.19 -2.28
C GLY A 120 2.17 -10.69 -2.05
N VAL A 121 3.43 -10.26 -2.00
CA VAL A 121 3.84 -8.89 -1.76
C VAL A 121 4.95 -8.55 -2.74
N ARG A 122 4.87 -7.34 -3.31
CA ARG A 122 5.91 -6.71 -4.13
C ARG A 122 6.16 -5.28 -3.64
N TRP A 123 7.19 -4.65 -4.18
CA TRP A 123 7.49 -3.27 -3.86
C TRP A 123 6.41 -2.31 -4.35
N SER A 124 6.10 -1.32 -3.52
CA SER A 124 5.25 -0.17 -3.85
C SER A 124 5.99 1.10 -3.45
N GLU A 125 5.88 2.15 -4.26
CA GLU A 125 6.45 3.46 -3.93
C GLU A 125 5.91 4.02 -2.59
N LEU A 126 4.69 3.63 -2.19
CA LEU A 126 4.12 4.03 -0.90
C LEU A 126 4.97 3.56 0.29
N LEU A 127 5.72 2.46 0.17
CA LEU A 127 6.59 1.93 1.23
C LEU A 127 7.80 2.84 1.49
N ARG A 128 8.09 3.81 0.62
CA ARG A 128 9.13 4.81 0.88
C ARG A 128 8.72 5.80 1.97
N LEU A 129 7.41 5.96 2.21
CA LEU A 129 6.88 6.85 3.24
C LEU A 129 7.07 6.22 4.64
N PRO A 130 7.86 6.83 5.55
CA PRO A 130 8.23 6.20 6.83
C PRO A 130 7.06 5.95 7.79
N TYR A 131 5.94 6.63 7.59
CA TYR A 131 4.74 6.51 8.40
C TYR A 131 3.70 5.57 7.79
N TRP A 132 3.82 5.20 6.51
CA TRP A 132 2.77 4.48 5.79
C TRP A 132 2.81 2.98 6.11
N ASP A 133 1.67 2.43 6.50
CA ASP A 133 1.49 1.03 6.88
C ASP A 133 0.45 0.35 5.98
N PRO A 134 0.87 -0.54 5.05
CA PRO A 134 -0.06 -1.23 4.14
C PRO A 134 -1.07 -2.11 4.87
N THR A 135 -0.79 -2.55 6.10
CA THR A 135 -1.69 -3.40 6.87
C THR A 135 -2.82 -2.62 7.54
N ARG A 136 -2.71 -1.28 7.56
CA ARG A 136 -3.67 -0.37 8.20
C ARG A 136 -4.30 0.61 7.20
N PHE A 137 -3.56 0.97 6.16
CA PHE A 137 -3.90 2.08 5.27
C PHE A 137 -4.36 1.63 3.88
N ALA A 138 -4.22 0.35 3.53
CA ALA A 138 -4.89 -0.22 2.36
C ALA A 138 -6.34 -0.54 2.74
N LEU A 139 -7.23 0.45 2.61
CA LEU A 139 -8.61 0.34 3.07
C LEU A 139 -9.48 -0.38 2.05
N VAL A 140 -10.42 -1.18 2.56
CA VAL A 140 -11.51 -1.71 1.73
C VAL A 140 -12.49 -0.59 1.47
N ASP A 141 -12.67 -0.23 0.20
CA ASP A 141 -13.68 0.75 -0.19
C ASP A 141 -15.08 0.14 -0.05
N SER A 142 -15.80 0.59 0.98
CA SER A 142 -17.16 0.15 1.24
C SER A 142 -18.13 0.52 0.13
N MET A 143 -17.89 1.62 -0.61
CA MET A 143 -18.77 2.04 -1.70
C MET A 143 -18.80 0.97 -2.79
N HIS A 144 -17.63 0.61 -3.30
CA HIS A 144 -17.50 -0.37 -4.37
C HIS A 144 -17.83 -1.79 -3.89
N ASN A 145 -17.37 -2.17 -2.69
CA ASN A 145 -17.54 -3.54 -2.21
C ASN A 145 -18.94 -3.86 -1.66
N LEU A 146 -19.64 -2.90 -1.04
CA LEU A 146 -20.93 -3.17 -0.39
C LEU A 146 -22.12 -2.62 -1.18
N PHE A 147 -21.98 -1.45 -1.80
CA PHE A 147 -23.11 -0.79 -2.46
C PHE A 147 -23.19 -1.10 -3.96
N LEU A 148 -22.05 -1.29 -4.62
CA LEU A 148 -22.01 -1.58 -6.06
C LEU A 148 -21.82 -3.07 -6.37
N GLY A 149 -21.26 -3.85 -5.45
CA GLY A 149 -21.07 -5.30 -5.62
C GLY A 149 -20.01 -5.67 -6.66
N GLU A 150 -19.15 -4.72 -7.05
CA GLU A 150 -18.09 -4.94 -8.02
C GLU A 150 -16.81 -5.39 -7.29
N LEU A 151 -16.56 -6.71 -7.30
CA LEU A 151 -15.36 -7.36 -6.75
C LEU A 151 -14.43 -7.84 -7.86
#